data_AF-A0A944KK94-F1
#
_entry.id   AF-A0A944KK94-F1
#
_cell.length_a   1.000
_cell.length_b   1.000
_cell.length_c   1.000
_cell.angle_alpha   90.00
_cell.angle_beta   90.00
_cell.angle_gamma   90.00
#
_symmetry.space_group_name_H-M   'P 1'
#
loop_
_entity.id
_entity.type
_entity.pdbx_description
1 polymer ?
#
loop_
_entity_poly.entity_id
_entity_poly.type
_entity_poly.pdbx_seq_one_letter_code
_entity_poly.pdbx_strand_id
1 'polypeptide(L)'
;MLAVGDKRPLRVRIELLADEWQGERRWVPPARLEVLWEDRHEYIEFDRRLRAVQAWTPERLERRTAEHVFIKLIPLEIAEFNADVGGTSVIHDVPATARLLGLSQDELRADPAVLHDGELIVPWPTTELMVRTAATKFPDKLLTEIEAEERKLNEDMLNGTVLTDLEGNDHHLGPVEVRAMFEKHRRPHLDKLREWIGVERATDMLERRELLIRLGQAASVAGRALDALEPSQKRIVAKLRGELAAALDGVNTLPPSSP
;
A
#
# COMPACT_ATOMS: atom_id res chain seq x y z
N MET A 1 31.85 6.31 36.03
CA MET A 1 32.75 5.16 36.30
C MET A 1 31.88 3.92 36.51
N LEU A 2 31.82 3.01 35.52
CA LEU A 2 31.00 1.80 35.58
C LEU A 2 31.65 0.78 36.54
N ALA A 3 30.86 0.19 37.45
CA ALA A 3 31.28 -0.97 38.24
C ALA A 3 30.31 -2.12 37.95
N VAL A 4 30.86 -3.26 37.49
CA VAL A 4 30.09 -4.47 37.18
C VAL A 4 30.06 -5.37 38.42
N GLY A 5 28.86 -5.75 38.86
CA GLY A 5 28.68 -6.66 40.00
C GLY A 5 28.82 -8.13 39.59
N ASP A 6 29.53 -8.91 40.40
CA ASP A 6 29.95 -10.30 40.10
C ASP A 6 28.89 -11.38 40.46
N LYS A 7 27.66 -10.96 40.80
CA LYS A 7 26.56 -11.88 41.16
C LYS A 7 25.49 -11.89 40.07
N ARG A 8 25.06 -13.07 39.64
CA ARG A 8 23.99 -13.24 38.64
C ARG A 8 22.63 -12.81 39.22
N PRO A 9 21.79 -12.09 38.43
CA PRO A 9 22.07 -11.55 37.10
C PRO A 9 23.01 -10.34 37.17
N LEU A 10 23.95 -10.24 36.23
CA LEU A 10 24.91 -9.13 36.11
C LEU A 10 24.18 -7.79 36.27
N ARG A 11 24.67 -6.93 37.16
CA ARG A 11 24.13 -5.57 37.34
C ARG A 11 25.24 -4.56 37.20
N VAL A 12 24.90 -3.42 36.62
CA VAL A 12 25.80 -2.28 36.45
C VAL A 12 25.35 -1.17 37.40
N ARG A 13 26.30 -0.58 38.12
CA ARG A 13 26.03 0.61 38.93
C ARG A 13 26.06 1.85 38.05
N ILE A 14 24.94 2.56 37.99
CA ILE A 14 24.80 3.86 37.35
C ILE A 14 24.67 4.97 38.39
N GLU A 15 25.00 6.20 38.01
CA GLU A 15 24.80 7.41 38.81
C GLU A 15 23.90 8.36 38.01
N LEU A 16 22.81 8.80 38.61
CA LEU A 16 21.86 9.73 37.99
C LEU A 16 22.39 11.16 38.13
N LEU A 17 22.38 11.90 37.02
CA LEU A 17 22.90 13.27 36.92
C LEU A 17 21.81 14.34 36.79
N ALA A 18 20.53 13.96 36.71
CA ALA A 18 19.42 14.91 36.67
C ALA A 18 19.30 15.67 38.00
N ASP A 19 18.98 16.96 37.96
CA ASP A 19 18.98 17.85 39.14
C ASP A 19 18.14 17.31 40.31
N GLU A 20 17.04 16.63 40.04
CA GLU A 20 16.16 16.04 41.06
C GLU A 20 16.71 14.76 41.71
N TRP A 21 17.66 14.07 41.07
CA TRP A 21 18.23 12.79 41.50
C TRP A 21 19.76 12.78 41.52
N GLN A 22 20.37 13.98 41.57
CA GLN A 22 21.81 14.15 41.43
C GLN A 22 22.56 13.37 42.52
N GLY A 23 23.42 12.44 42.09
CA GLY A 23 24.22 11.60 42.99
C GLY A 23 23.53 10.31 43.46
N GLU A 24 22.28 10.07 43.06
CA GLU A 24 21.62 8.79 43.33
C GLU A 24 22.27 7.68 42.50
N ARG A 25 22.64 6.58 43.18
CA ARG A 25 23.26 5.41 42.53
C ARG A 25 22.30 4.24 42.51
N ARG A 26 22.06 3.68 41.32
CA ARG A 26 21.17 2.52 41.14
C ARG A 26 21.89 1.38 40.45
N TRP A 27 21.45 0.16 40.75
CA TRP A 27 21.89 -1.06 40.06
C TRP A 27 20.87 -1.43 39.00
N VAL A 28 21.24 -1.28 37.74
CA VAL A 28 20.39 -1.63 36.60
C VAL A 28 20.91 -2.86 35.87
N PRO A 29 20.04 -3.68 35.26
CA PRO A 29 20.48 -4.70 34.31
C PRO A 29 21.25 -4.05 33.15
N PRO A 30 22.36 -4.64 32.67
CA PRO A 30 23.11 -4.15 31.52
C PRO A 30 22.24 -3.93 30.28
N ALA A 31 21.21 -4.77 30.09
CA ALA A 31 20.26 -4.67 28.98
C ALA A 31 19.41 -3.38 28.98
N ARG A 32 19.47 -2.55 30.02
CA ARG A 32 18.83 -1.22 30.06
C ARG A 32 19.78 -0.08 29.65
N LEU A 33 21.04 -0.39 29.35
CA LEU A 33 22.03 0.58 28.91
C LEU A 33 22.04 0.57 27.38
N GLU A 34 21.60 1.68 26.77
CA GLU A 34 21.49 1.80 25.32
C GLU A 34 22.85 2.00 24.66
N VAL A 35 23.70 2.86 25.23
CA VAL A 35 25.00 3.25 24.67
C VAL A 35 26.06 3.46 25.74
N LEU A 36 27.33 3.49 25.31
CA LEU A 36 28.42 3.92 26.17
C LEU A 36 28.23 5.38 26.59
N TRP A 37 28.65 5.73 27.80
CA TRP A 37 28.48 7.07 28.34
C TRP A 37 29.18 8.15 27.50
N GLU A 38 30.30 7.81 26.87
CA GLU A 38 31.06 8.72 26.01
C GLU A 38 30.24 9.14 24.78
N ASP A 39 29.42 8.24 24.23
CA ASP A 39 28.61 8.43 23.03
C ASP A 39 27.22 9.04 23.32
N ARG A 40 26.92 9.36 24.59
CA ARG A 40 25.57 9.76 25.03
C ARG A 40 24.99 10.96 24.26
N HIS A 41 25.83 11.94 23.87
CA HIS A 41 25.33 13.13 23.20
C HIS A 41 24.89 12.83 21.77
N GLU A 42 25.64 11.97 21.07
CA GLU A 42 25.28 11.50 19.73
C GLU A 42 24.00 10.68 19.79
N TYR A 43 23.88 9.81 20.78
CA TYR A 43 22.65 9.04 21.01
C TYR A 43 21.44 9.93 21.32
N ILE A 44 21.60 10.95 22.18
CA ILE A 44 20.51 11.89 22.51
C ILE A 44 20.08 12.70 21.27
N GLU A 45 21.03 13.16 20.46
CA GLU A 45 20.75 13.82 19.17
C GLU A 45 20.00 12.90 18.22
N PHE A 46 20.45 11.65 18.08
CA PHE A 46 19.82 10.64 17.25
C PHE A 46 18.40 10.31 17.72
N ASP A 47 18.21 10.02 19.01
CA ASP A 47 16.89 9.76 19.61
C ASP A 47 15.95 10.96 19.42
N ARG A 48 16.45 12.19 19.56
CA ARG A 48 15.64 13.39 19.28
C ARG A 48 15.16 13.42 17.82
N ARG A 49 16.03 13.12 16.85
CA ARG A 49 15.66 13.10 15.44
C ARG A 49 14.70 11.94 15.12
N LEU A 50 14.94 10.75 15.67
CA LEU A 50 14.05 9.60 15.49
C LEU A 50 12.65 9.88 16.07
N ARG A 51 12.56 10.52 17.24
CA ARG A 51 11.28 10.97 17.80
C ARG A 51 10.60 12.01 16.93
N ALA A 52 11.33 12.90 16.27
CA ALA A 52 10.75 13.84 15.32
C ALA A 52 10.15 13.12 14.10
N VAL A 53 10.79 12.05 13.62
CA VAL A 53 10.24 11.17 12.56
C VAL A 53 8.95 10.49 13.01
N GLN A 54 8.89 10.04 14.27
CA GLN A 54 7.76 9.30 14.84
C GLN A 54 6.66 10.18 15.45
N ALA A 55 6.85 11.50 15.50
CA ALA A 55 5.92 12.43 16.17
C ALA A 55 4.57 12.56 15.45
N TRP A 56 4.46 12.04 14.23
CA TRP A 56 3.25 12.10 13.42
C TRP A 56 2.19 11.12 13.92
N THR A 57 0.92 11.44 13.69
CA THR A 57 -0.20 10.57 14.05
C THR A 57 -1.25 10.55 12.94
N PRO A 58 -0.91 10.01 11.76
CA PRO A 58 -1.86 9.90 10.65
C PRO A 58 -3.05 9.01 11.02
N GLU A 59 -4.18 9.27 10.36
CA GLU A 59 -5.41 8.53 10.64
C GLU A 59 -5.23 7.03 10.32
N ARG A 60 -5.97 6.18 11.03
CA ARG A 60 -5.89 4.73 10.81
C ARG A 60 -6.21 4.33 9.37
N LEU A 61 -7.16 5.01 8.74
CA LEU A 61 -7.51 4.77 7.35
C LEU A 61 -6.34 5.09 6.43
N GLU A 62 -5.72 6.26 6.60
CA GLU A 62 -4.58 6.70 5.79
C GLU A 62 -3.39 5.75 5.91
N ARG A 63 -3.05 5.32 7.13
CA ARG A 63 -1.99 4.33 7.35
C ARG A 63 -2.28 3.01 6.64
N ARG A 64 -3.52 2.51 6.74
CA ARG A 64 -3.93 1.27 6.05
C ARG A 64 -3.87 1.43 4.54
N THR A 65 -4.26 2.58 4.00
CA THR A 65 -4.16 2.87 2.57
C THR A 65 -2.70 2.97 2.13
N ALA A 66 -1.83 3.60 2.92
CA ALA A 66 -0.38 3.67 2.66
C ALA A 66 0.26 2.28 2.62
N GLU A 67 0.02 1.47 3.65
CA GLU A 67 0.48 0.09 3.73
C GLU A 67 0.07 -0.72 2.48
N HIS A 68 -1.20 -0.61 2.09
CA HIS A 68 -1.72 -1.26 0.88
C HIS A 68 -0.93 -0.84 -0.36
N VAL A 69 -0.71 0.47 -0.54
CA VAL A 69 0.01 1.00 -1.70
C VAL A 69 1.48 0.55 -1.69
N PHE A 70 2.14 0.55 -0.54
CA PHE A 70 3.50 0.03 -0.40
C PHE A 70 3.59 -1.42 -0.88
N ILE A 71 2.78 -2.31 -0.30
CA ILE A 71 2.79 -3.74 -0.61
C ILE A 71 2.57 -4.00 -2.11
N LYS A 72 1.74 -3.20 -2.78
CA LYS A 72 1.35 -3.43 -4.18
C LYS A 72 2.29 -2.78 -5.19
N LEU A 73 2.79 -1.59 -4.89
CA LEU A 73 3.44 -0.72 -5.88
C LEU A 73 4.93 -0.51 -5.63
N ILE A 74 5.39 -0.67 -4.38
CA ILE A 74 6.77 -0.39 -3.98
C ILE A 74 7.42 -1.72 -3.59
N PRO A 75 8.47 -2.16 -4.32
CA PRO A 75 9.21 -3.38 -3.96
C PRO A 75 9.79 -3.27 -2.55
N LEU A 76 9.66 -4.35 -1.76
CA LEU A 76 10.14 -4.40 -0.39
C LEU A 76 11.67 -4.18 -0.32
N GLU A 77 12.40 -4.57 -1.36
CA GLU A 77 13.85 -4.45 -1.44
C GLU A 77 14.33 -2.99 -1.53
N ILE A 78 13.46 -2.04 -1.90
CA ILE A 78 13.83 -0.63 -2.03
C ILE A 78 13.27 0.22 -0.89
N ALA A 79 12.07 -0.09 -0.39
CA ALA A 79 11.46 0.60 0.73
C ALA A 79 10.33 -0.22 1.38
N GLU A 80 10.14 -0.02 2.69
CA GLU A 80 9.18 -0.71 3.54
C GLU A 80 8.35 0.29 4.37
N PHE A 81 7.09 -0.06 4.67
CA PHE A 81 6.22 0.68 5.58
C PHE A 81 6.22 0.04 6.98
N ASN A 82 6.54 0.80 8.03
CA ASN A 82 6.79 0.24 9.37
C ASN A 82 5.53 -0.13 10.18
N ALA A 83 4.33 0.03 9.62
CA ALA A 83 3.04 -0.27 10.28
C ALA A 83 2.87 0.30 11.72
N ASP A 84 3.67 1.31 12.08
CA ASP A 84 3.67 1.95 13.38
C ASP A 84 2.55 3.00 13.49
N VAL A 85 2.39 3.58 14.68
CA VAL A 85 1.42 4.66 14.90
C VAL A 85 1.84 5.93 14.12
N GLY A 86 3.15 6.12 13.95
CA GLY A 86 3.74 7.25 13.23
C GLY A 86 3.51 7.25 11.73
N GLY A 87 3.21 6.09 11.12
CA GLY A 87 3.19 5.94 9.67
C GLY A 87 4.57 6.10 9.04
N THR A 88 5.63 5.73 9.77
CA THR A 88 7.00 5.85 9.27
C THR A 88 7.29 4.81 8.20
N SER A 89 8.32 5.07 7.41
CA SER A 89 8.80 4.13 6.39
C SER A 89 10.32 4.09 6.39
N VAL A 90 10.87 2.99 5.88
CA VAL A 90 12.30 2.80 5.71
C VAL A 90 12.59 2.72 4.22
N ILE A 91 13.60 3.44 3.77
CA ILE A 91 14.09 3.38 2.40
C ILE A 91 15.47 2.74 2.42
N HIS A 92 15.56 1.54 1.87
CA HIS A 92 16.80 0.76 1.76
C HIS A 92 17.65 1.21 0.56
N ASP A 93 17.01 1.63 -0.54
CA ASP A 93 17.70 2.19 -1.72
C ASP A 93 17.04 3.50 -2.17
N VAL A 94 17.60 4.62 -1.70
CA VAL A 94 17.11 5.97 -2.01
C VAL A 94 17.19 6.27 -3.52
N PRO A 95 18.31 6.01 -4.23
CA PRO A 95 18.35 6.14 -5.69
C PRO A 95 17.29 5.33 -6.44
N ALA A 96 17.04 4.07 -6.07
CA ALA A 96 16.04 3.23 -6.73
C ALA A 96 14.61 3.73 -6.46
N THR A 97 14.33 4.13 -5.22
CA THR A 97 13.04 4.71 -4.82
C THR A 97 12.77 6.02 -5.58
N ALA A 98 13.75 6.91 -5.66
CA ALA A 98 13.68 8.13 -6.44
C ALA A 98 13.37 7.85 -7.93
N ARG A 99 14.07 6.89 -8.55
CA ARG A 99 13.81 6.49 -9.96
C ARG A 99 12.41 5.89 -10.14
N LEU A 100 12.00 4.99 -9.25
CA LEU A 100 10.70 4.34 -9.33
C LEU A 100 9.57 5.36 -9.26
N LEU A 101 9.65 6.30 -8.33
CA LEU A 101 8.59 7.28 -8.09
C LEU A 101 8.72 8.53 -8.98
N GLY A 102 9.91 8.80 -9.52
CA GLY A 102 10.19 10.05 -10.24
C GLY A 102 10.36 11.25 -9.30
N LEU A 103 10.74 11.00 -8.04
CA LEU A 103 11.03 12.02 -7.03
C LEU A 103 12.53 12.32 -7.03
N SER A 104 12.92 13.50 -6.57
CA SER A 104 14.31 13.80 -6.26
C SER A 104 14.74 13.08 -4.99
N GLN A 105 16.04 12.78 -4.87
CA GLN A 105 16.55 12.20 -3.63
C GLN A 105 16.53 13.19 -2.46
N ASP A 106 16.51 14.49 -2.75
CA ASP A 106 16.45 15.54 -1.72
C ASP A 106 15.05 15.61 -1.09
N GLU A 107 13.99 15.42 -1.88
CA GLU A 107 12.62 15.27 -1.36
C GLU A 107 12.49 14.07 -0.43
N LEU A 108 13.14 12.95 -0.76
CA LEU A 108 13.14 11.75 0.10
C LEU A 108 13.94 11.96 1.40
N ARG A 109 14.97 12.82 1.36
CA ARG A 109 15.82 13.16 2.51
C ARG A 109 15.37 14.42 3.24
N ALA A 110 14.18 14.93 2.93
CA ALA A 110 13.65 16.11 3.60
C ALA A 110 13.57 15.90 5.11
N ASP A 111 13.88 16.95 5.87
CA ASP A 111 13.76 16.95 7.32
C ASP A 111 12.29 16.61 7.73
N PRO A 112 12.05 15.78 8.77
CA PRO A 112 13.02 15.21 9.72
C PRO A 112 13.62 13.82 9.38
N ALA A 113 13.79 13.42 8.11
CA ALA A 113 14.33 12.10 7.78
C ALA A 113 15.69 11.80 8.44
N VAL A 114 15.90 10.55 8.86
CA VAL A 114 17.10 10.09 9.59
C VAL A 114 17.76 8.93 8.87
N LEU A 115 19.06 9.06 8.57
CA LEU A 115 19.87 7.96 8.07
C LEU A 115 20.46 7.17 9.25
N HIS A 116 20.19 5.88 9.31
CA HIS A 116 20.69 4.97 10.34
C HIS A 116 21.05 3.63 9.70
N ASP A 117 22.26 3.12 9.96
CA ASP A 117 22.75 1.84 9.44
C ASP A 117 22.59 1.64 7.91
N GLY A 118 22.69 2.74 7.15
CA GLY A 118 22.55 2.74 5.70
C GLY A 118 21.10 2.82 5.20
N GLU A 119 20.13 2.82 6.10
CA GLU A 119 18.70 2.94 5.80
C GLU A 119 18.18 4.32 6.15
N LEU A 120 17.32 4.86 5.30
CA LEU A 120 16.71 6.17 5.53
C LEU A 120 15.32 5.99 6.12
N ILE A 121 15.16 6.34 7.39
CA ILE A 121 13.89 6.34 8.10
C ILE A 121 13.20 7.68 7.82
N VAL A 122 12.02 7.63 7.23
CA VAL A 122 11.29 8.81 6.77
C VAL A 122 9.98 9.02 7.54
N PRO A 123 9.59 10.28 7.78
CA PRO A 123 8.37 10.63 8.50
C PRO A 123 7.13 10.48 7.61
N TRP A 124 5.95 10.53 8.25
CA TRP A 124 4.67 10.41 7.54
C TRP A 124 4.52 11.30 6.29
N PRO A 125 4.90 12.59 6.26
CA PRO A 125 4.74 13.41 5.06
C PRO A 125 5.51 12.87 3.86
N THR A 126 6.72 12.33 4.07
CA THR A 126 7.51 11.70 3.03
C THR A 126 6.90 10.35 2.62
N THR A 127 6.45 9.55 3.59
CA THR A 127 5.69 8.32 3.34
C THR A 127 4.47 8.59 2.46
N GLU A 128 3.67 9.59 2.82
CA GLU A 128 2.45 9.99 2.12
C GLU A 128 2.75 10.48 0.69
N LEU A 129 3.80 11.29 0.52
CA LEU A 129 4.30 11.72 -0.78
C LEU A 129 4.65 10.50 -1.65
N MET A 130 5.38 9.53 -1.10
CA MET A 130 5.78 8.33 -1.83
C MET A 130 4.57 7.54 -2.32
N VAL A 131 3.60 7.26 -1.45
CA VAL A 131 2.42 6.46 -1.81
C VAL A 131 1.48 7.19 -2.75
N ARG A 132 1.26 8.50 -2.59
CA ARG A 132 0.45 9.29 -3.52
C ARG A 132 1.07 9.32 -4.91
N THR A 133 2.39 9.54 -4.98
CA THR A 133 3.12 9.51 -6.26
C THR A 133 3.08 8.12 -6.88
N ALA A 134 3.25 7.05 -6.09
CA ALA A 134 3.14 5.68 -6.58
C ALA A 134 1.74 5.38 -7.14
N ALA A 135 0.68 5.74 -6.41
CA ALA A 135 -0.71 5.54 -6.80
C ALA A 135 -1.05 6.30 -8.10
N THR A 136 -0.58 7.54 -8.22
CA THR A 136 -0.76 8.36 -9.43
C THR A 136 0.02 7.80 -10.63
N LYS A 137 1.19 7.21 -10.39
CA LYS A 137 2.07 6.70 -11.46
C LYS A 137 1.66 5.32 -11.96
N PHE A 138 1.19 4.45 -11.06
CA PHE A 138 0.78 3.08 -11.36
C PHE A 138 -0.70 2.80 -11.01
N PRO A 139 -1.65 3.61 -11.52
CA PRO A 139 -3.06 3.51 -11.13
C PRO A 139 -3.67 2.18 -11.55
N ASP A 140 -3.20 1.58 -12.64
CA ASP A 140 -3.78 0.36 -13.20
C ASP A 140 -3.83 -0.81 -12.22
N LYS A 141 -2.78 -0.97 -11.41
CA LYS A 141 -2.68 -2.04 -10.40
C LYS A 141 -3.72 -1.87 -9.29
N LEU A 142 -3.93 -0.63 -8.85
CA LEU A 142 -4.91 -0.32 -7.81
C LEU A 142 -6.34 -0.40 -8.35
N LEU A 143 -6.59 0.10 -9.56
CA LEU A 143 -7.91 0.03 -10.19
C LEU A 143 -8.37 -1.41 -10.41
N THR A 144 -7.49 -2.30 -10.84
CA THR A 144 -7.83 -3.73 -11.00
C THR A 144 -8.26 -4.37 -9.68
N GLU A 145 -7.67 -3.96 -8.55
CA GLU A 145 -8.05 -4.46 -7.24
C GLU A 145 -9.37 -3.87 -6.75
N ILE A 146 -9.59 -2.57 -6.98
CA ILE A 146 -10.87 -1.92 -6.70
C ILE A 146 -11.99 -2.62 -7.48
N GLU A 147 -11.80 -2.87 -8.77
CA GLU A 147 -12.76 -3.60 -9.62
C GLU A 147 -13.03 -5.02 -9.10
N ALA A 148 -11.98 -5.72 -8.63
CA ALA A 148 -12.11 -7.07 -8.09
C ALA A 148 -12.90 -7.10 -6.77
N GLU A 149 -12.63 -6.17 -5.85
CA GLU A 149 -13.37 -6.06 -4.58
C GLU A 149 -14.83 -5.65 -4.83
N GLU A 150 -15.10 -4.75 -5.78
CA GLU A 150 -16.47 -4.35 -6.12
C GLU A 150 -17.25 -5.46 -6.84
N ARG A 151 -16.58 -6.25 -7.70
CA ARG A 151 -17.20 -7.43 -8.31
C ARG A 151 -17.54 -8.46 -7.25
N LYS A 152 -16.61 -8.75 -6.34
CA LYS A 152 -16.85 -9.68 -5.22
C LYS A 152 -18.01 -9.19 -4.35
N LEU A 153 -18.08 -7.90 -4.04
CA LEU A 153 -19.21 -7.34 -3.32
C LEU A 153 -20.53 -7.58 -4.05
N ASN A 154 -20.59 -7.35 -5.36
CA ASN A 154 -21.81 -7.55 -6.13
C ASN A 154 -22.28 -9.02 -6.06
N GLU A 155 -21.35 -9.97 -6.08
CA GLU A 155 -21.63 -11.40 -5.90
C GLU A 155 -22.12 -11.70 -4.47
N ASP A 156 -21.41 -11.21 -3.45
CA ASP A 156 -21.75 -11.40 -2.04
C ASP A 156 -23.09 -10.72 -1.68
N MET A 157 -23.45 -9.62 -2.35
CA MET A 157 -24.75 -8.95 -2.18
C MET A 157 -25.91 -9.71 -2.83
N LEU A 158 -25.66 -10.58 -3.80
CA LEU A 158 -26.68 -11.44 -4.39
C LEU A 158 -26.86 -12.71 -3.57
N ASN A 159 -25.76 -13.30 -3.13
CA ASN A 159 -25.74 -14.66 -2.58
C ASN A 159 -25.56 -14.72 -1.05
N GLY A 160 -25.20 -13.62 -0.40
CA GLY A 160 -24.60 -13.64 0.94
C GLY A 160 -23.14 -14.08 0.89
N THR A 161 -22.46 -14.07 2.03
CA THR A 161 -21.10 -14.61 2.15
C THR A 161 -20.94 -15.39 3.45
N VAL A 162 -19.98 -16.30 3.48
CA VAL A 162 -19.52 -16.95 4.71
C VAL A 162 -18.20 -16.31 5.12
N LEU A 163 -18.09 -15.94 6.38
CA LEU A 163 -16.84 -15.49 6.99
C LEU A 163 -16.40 -16.51 8.03
N THR A 164 -15.20 -17.04 7.87
CA THR A 164 -14.58 -17.90 8.87
C THR A 164 -13.83 -17.01 9.88
N ASP A 165 -14.12 -17.16 11.17
CA ASP A 165 -13.41 -16.45 12.23
C ASP A 165 -12.00 -17.05 12.50
N LEU A 166 -11.24 -16.43 13.42
CA LEU A 166 -9.91 -16.92 13.81
C LEU A 166 -9.93 -18.28 14.51
N GLU A 167 -11.08 -18.69 15.04
CA GLU A 167 -11.30 -19.97 15.70
C GLU A 167 -11.76 -21.05 14.71
N GLY A 168 -11.94 -20.69 13.43
CA GLY A 168 -12.34 -21.59 12.35
C GLY A 168 -13.85 -21.77 12.21
N ASN A 169 -14.67 -20.98 12.90
CA ASN A 169 -16.13 -21.08 12.79
C ASN A 169 -16.66 -20.23 11.65
N ASP A 170 -17.58 -20.81 10.89
CA ASP A 170 -18.22 -20.15 9.76
C ASP A 170 -19.45 -19.35 10.20
N HIS A 171 -19.42 -18.05 9.89
CA HIS A 171 -20.51 -17.11 10.12
C HIS A 171 -21.11 -16.71 8.78
N HIS A 172 -22.38 -17.04 8.57
CA HIS A 172 -23.08 -16.64 7.37
C HIS A 172 -23.60 -15.21 7.53
N LEU A 173 -23.19 -14.32 6.63
CA LEU A 173 -23.71 -12.96 6.51
C LEU A 173 -24.73 -12.88 5.39
N GLY A 174 -25.92 -12.40 5.72
CA GLY A 174 -26.94 -12.10 4.73
C GLY A 174 -26.57 -10.89 3.86
N PRO A 175 -27.16 -10.75 2.66
CA PRO A 175 -26.91 -9.61 1.75
C PRO A 175 -26.96 -8.21 2.38
N VAL A 176 -27.87 -7.99 3.33
CA VAL A 176 -28.02 -6.69 4.02
C VAL A 176 -26.83 -6.41 4.93
N GLU A 177 -26.32 -7.43 5.62
CA GLU A 177 -25.18 -7.33 6.54
C GLU A 177 -23.89 -7.16 5.78
N VAL A 178 -23.73 -7.90 4.67
CA VAL A 178 -22.61 -7.73 3.72
C VAL A 178 -22.53 -6.29 3.25
N ARG A 179 -23.65 -5.73 2.79
CA ARG A 179 -23.71 -4.33 2.35
C ARG A 179 -23.30 -3.40 3.49
N ALA A 180 -23.92 -3.51 4.67
CA ALA A 180 -23.61 -2.63 5.80
C ALA A 180 -22.13 -2.68 6.22
N MET A 181 -21.53 -3.87 6.23
CA MET A 181 -20.11 -4.07 6.54
C MET A 181 -19.21 -3.44 5.47
N PHE A 182 -19.54 -3.62 4.19
CA PHE A 182 -18.80 -3.01 3.09
C PHE A 182 -18.83 -1.49 3.19
N GLU A 183 -20.00 -0.90 3.40
CA GLU A 183 -20.15 0.56 3.49
C GLU A 183 -19.38 1.17 4.66
N LYS A 184 -19.31 0.44 5.77
CA LYS A 184 -18.62 0.91 6.97
C LYS A 184 -17.10 0.76 6.89
N HIS A 185 -16.60 -0.31 6.28
CA HIS A 185 -15.19 -0.71 6.41
C HIS A 185 -14.41 -0.77 5.11
N ARG A 186 -15.06 -1.08 3.98
CA ARG A 186 -14.39 -1.27 2.69
C ARG A 186 -14.54 -0.07 1.77
N ARG A 187 -15.74 0.51 1.65
CA ARG A 187 -15.96 1.69 0.81
C ARG A 187 -15.02 2.86 1.14
N PRO A 188 -14.83 3.26 2.40
CA PRO A 188 -13.90 4.35 2.73
C PRO A 188 -12.46 4.09 2.28
N HIS A 189 -12.02 2.82 2.31
CA HIS A 189 -10.69 2.42 1.86
C HIS A 189 -10.55 2.51 0.33
N LEU A 190 -11.53 2.02 -0.42
CA LEU A 190 -11.52 2.09 -1.89
C LEU A 190 -11.64 3.54 -2.37
N ASP A 191 -12.46 4.36 -1.71
CA ASP A 191 -12.60 5.78 -2.02
C ASP A 191 -11.29 6.53 -1.75
N LYS A 192 -10.57 6.20 -0.67
CA LYS A 192 -9.25 6.77 -0.39
C LYS A 192 -8.20 6.38 -1.43
N LEU A 193 -8.23 5.13 -1.93
CA LEU A 193 -7.36 4.72 -3.04
C LEU A 193 -7.67 5.52 -4.32
N ARG A 194 -8.96 5.75 -4.63
CA ARG A 194 -9.37 6.60 -5.76
C ARG A 194 -8.93 8.05 -5.58
N GLU A 195 -9.04 8.59 -4.38
CA GLU A 195 -8.55 9.92 -4.03
C GLU A 195 -7.05 10.06 -4.35
N TRP A 196 -6.24 9.06 -3.97
CA TRP A 196 -4.79 9.09 -4.17
C TRP A 196 -4.34 8.84 -5.61
N ILE A 197 -5.16 8.15 -6.41
CA ILE A 197 -4.99 8.06 -7.88
C ILE A 197 -5.36 9.39 -8.56
N GLY A 198 -6.32 10.11 -7.96
CA GLY A 198 -7.03 11.24 -8.55
C GLY A 198 -8.41 10.79 -9.04
N VAL A 199 -9.48 11.31 -8.44
CA VAL A 199 -10.87 10.84 -8.65
C VAL A 199 -11.29 10.88 -10.11
N GLU A 200 -11.05 12.01 -10.79
CA GLU A 200 -11.37 12.17 -12.22
C GLU A 200 -10.61 11.16 -13.07
N ARG A 201 -9.30 11.04 -12.85
CA ARG A 201 -8.45 10.09 -13.56
C ARG A 201 -8.87 8.64 -13.33
N ALA A 202 -9.21 8.29 -12.10
CA ALA A 202 -9.70 6.95 -11.76
C ALA A 202 -11.01 6.67 -12.49
N THR A 203 -11.93 7.63 -12.50
CA THR A 203 -13.23 7.52 -13.18
C THR A 203 -13.05 7.34 -14.68
N ASP A 204 -12.28 8.22 -15.33
CA ASP A 204 -11.99 8.16 -16.77
C ASP A 204 -11.36 6.82 -17.18
N MET A 205 -10.42 6.32 -16.37
CA MET A 205 -9.76 5.04 -16.63
C MET A 205 -10.72 3.85 -16.50
N LEU A 206 -11.59 3.85 -15.49
CA LEU A 206 -12.61 2.81 -15.31
C LEU A 206 -13.64 2.85 -16.43
N GLU A 207 -14.14 4.02 -16.80
CA GLU A 207 -15.09 4.18 -17.91
C GLU A 207 -14.47 3.70 -19.23
N ARG A 208 -13.22 4.07 -19.50
CA ARG A 208 -12.49 3.59 -20.68
C ARG A 208 -12.33 2.08 -20.67
N ARG A 209 -11.98 1.46 -19.54
CA ARG A 209 -11.86 0.01 -19.42
C ARG A 209 -13.19 -0.69 -19.68
N GLU A 210 -14.28 -0.21 -19.10
CA GLU A 210 -15.61 -0.75 -19.31
C GLU A 210 -16.03 -0.68 -20.79
N LEU A 211 -15.76 0.44 -21.46
CA LEU A 211 -16.00 0.57 -22.90
C LEU A 211 -15.20 -0.45 -23.72
N LEU A 212 -13.92 -0.68 -23.38
CA LEU A 212 -13.09 -1.68 -24.04
C LEU A 212 -13.59 -3.11 -23.81
N ILE A 213 -14.09 -3.42 -22.61
CA ILE A 213 -14.69 -4.72 -22.29
C ILE A 213 -15.96 -4.93 -23.12
N ARG A 214 -16.87 -3.95 -23.13
CA ARG A 214 -18.11 -4.03 -23.94
C ARG A 214 -17.82 -4.16 -25.42
N LEU A 215 -16.82 -3.45 -25.93
CA LEU A 215 -16.37 -3.57 -27.31
C LEU A 215 -15.83 -4.97 -27.61
N GLY A 216 -15.01 -5.54 -26.73
CA GLY A 216 -14.52 -6.91 -26.84
C GLY A 216 -15.65 -7.95 -26.83
N GLN A 217 -16.66 -7.77 -25.96
CA GLN A 217 -17.84 -8.63 -25.92
C GLN A 217 -18.67 -8.53 -27.20
N ALA A 218 -18.91 -7.32 -27.71
CA ALA A 218 -19.62 -7.10 -28.97
C ALA A 218 -18.87 -7.72 -30.15
N ALA A 219 -17.54 -7.56 -30.21
CA ALA A 219 -16.69 -8.20 -31.20
C ALA A 219 -16.76 -9.73 -31.15
N SER A 220 -16.75 -10.31 -29.94
CA SER A 220 -16.91 -11.75 -29.73
C SER A 220 -18.27 -12.27 -30.21
N VAL A 221 -19.35 -11.55 -29.92
CA VAL A 221 -20.70 -11.88 -30.42
C VAL A 221 -20.75 -11.79 -31.95
N ALA A 222 -20.20 -10.73 -32.53
CA ALA A 222 -20.13 -10.56 -33.98
C ALA A 222 -19.32 -11.70 -34.64
N GLY A 223 -18.17 -12.07 -34.06
CA GLY A 223 -17.38 -13.21 -34.50
C GLY A 223 -18.18 -14.51 -34.54
N ARG A 224 -18.84 -14.86 -33.43
CA ARG A 224 -19.70 -16.06 -33.35
C ARG A 224 -20.85 -16.04 -34.36
N ALA A 225 -21.45 -14.87 -34.60
CA ALA A 225 -22.51 -14.72 -35.60
C ALA A 225 -21.98 -14.93 -37.03
N LEU A 226 -20.78 -14.41 -37.34
CA LEU A 226 -20.12 -14.62 -38.62
C LEU A 226 -19.76 -16.08 -38.85
N ASP A 227 -19.28 -16.79 -37.82
CA ASP A 227 -18.99 -18.22 -37.87
C ASP A 227 -20.26 -19.04 -38.18
N ALA A 228 -21.40 -18.66 -37.59
CA ALA A 228 -22.69 -19.30 -37.87
C ALA A 228 -23.22 -19.04 -39.30
N LEU A 229 -22.87 -17.89 -39.90
CA LEU A 229 -23.28 -17.49 -41.26
C LEU A 229 -22.32 -17.98 -42.34
N GLU A 230 -21.11 -18.42 -41.98
CA GLU A 230 -20.07 -18.88 -42.91
C GLU A 230 -20.52 -20.00 -43.87
N PRO A 231 -21.34 -20.99 -43.45
CA PRO A 231 -21.81 -22.06 -44.34
C PRO A 231 -22.70 -21.56 -45.49
N SER A 232 -23.48 -20.49 -45.28
CA SER A 232 -24.49 -20.01 -46.23
C SER A 232 -24.07 -18.73 -46.98
N GLN A 233 -23.19 -17.89 -46.42
CA GLN A 233 -22.88 -16.57 -46.96
C GLN A 233 -21.38 -16.21 -46.96
N LYS A 234 -20.51 -17.13 -47.44
CA LYS A 234 -19.04 -16.98 -47.46
C LYS A 234 -18.50 -15.62 -47.90
N ARG A 235 -19.01 -15.06 -49.00
CA ARG A 235 -18.51 -13.78 -49.55
C ARG A 235 -18.85 -12.57 -48.65
N ILE A 236 -20.02 -12.60 -48.02
CA ILE A 236 -20.47 -11.54 -47.10
C ILE A 236 -19.69 -11.65 -45.79
N VAL A 237 -19.50 -12.86 -45.27
CA VAL A 237 -18.71 -13.11 -44.05
C VAL A 237 -17.27 -12.64 -44.21
N ALA A 238 -16.61 -12.92 -45.33
CA ALA A 238 -15.24 -12.45 -45.58
C ALA A 238 -15.11 -10.91 -45.55
N LYS A 239 -16.10 -10.19 -46.13
CA LYS A 239 -16.15 -8.73 -46.10
C LYS A 239 -16.35 -8.21 -44.67
N LEU A 240 -17.32 -8.76 -43.94
CA LEU A 240 -17.63 -8.34 -42.57
C LEU A 240 -16.51 -8.66 -41.57
N ARG A 241 -15.79 -9.78 -41.74
CA ARG A 241 -14.58 -10.07 -40.96
C ARG A 241 -13.49 -9.02 -41.20
N GLY A 242 -13.30 -8.58 -42.44
CA GLY A 242 -12.36 -7.50 -42.78
C GLY A 242 -12.76 -6.15 -42.14
N GLU A 243 -14.05 -5.81 -42.17
CA GLU A 243 -14.57 -4.59 -41.54
C GLU A 243 -14.46 -4.65 -40.01
N LEU A 244 -14.75 -5.80 -39.39
CA LEU A 244 -14.58 -6.00 -37.95
C LEU A 244 -13.11 -5.90 -37.54
N ALA A 245 -12.20 -6.51 -38.30
CA ALA A 245 -10.76 -6.41 -38.04
C ALA A 245 -10.24 -4.97 -38.16
N ALA A 246 -10.70 -4.23 -39.17
CA ALA A 246 -10.35 -2.81 -39.33
C ALA A 246 -10.92 -1.93 -38.20
N ALA A 247 -12.13 -2.23 -37.73
CA ALA A 247 -12.75 -1.50 -36.62
C ALA A 247 -12.08 -1.76 -35.26
N LEU A 248 -11.41 -2.91 -35.11
CA LEU A 248 -10.65 -3.28 -33.91
C LEU A 248 -9.16 -2.94 -34.03
N ASP A 249 -8.70 -2.45 -35.17
CA ASP A 249 -7.30 -2.11 -35.38
C ASP A 249 -6.85 -1.01 -34.42
N GLY A 250 -5.71 -1.20 -33.77
CA GLY A 250 -5.21 -0.32 -32.72
C GLY A 250 -5.97 -0.37 -31.38
N VAL A 251 -7.01 -1.20 -31.25
CA VAL A 251 -7.73 -1.40 -29.99
C VAL A 251 -7.25 -2.70 -29.34
N ASN A 252 -6.40 -2.58 -28.32
CA ASN A 252 -6.11 -3.72 -27.42
C ASN A 252 -7.34 -3.98 -26.54
N THR A 253 -8.30 -4.74 -27.07
CA THR A 253 -9.41 -5.25 -26.27
C THR A 253 -8.84 -6.19 -25.21
N LEU A 254 -9.12 -5.92 -23.93
CA LEU A 254 -8.83 -6.89 -22.88
C LEU A 254 -9.64 -8.16 -23.17
N PRO A 255 -9.05 -9.36 -23.00
CA PRO A 255 -9.80 -10.59 -23.19
C PRO A 255 -11.04 -10.55 -22.30
N PRO A 256 -12.20 -11.04 -22.78
CA PRO A 256 -13.37 -11.15 -21.93
C PRO A 256 -13.00 -11.99 -20.70
N SER A 257 -13.22 -11.43 -19.51
CA SER A 257 -13.13 -12.17 -18.26
C SER A 257 -13.92 -13.46 -18.43
N SER A 258 -13.24 -14.60 -18.40
CA SER A 258 -13.93 -15.89 -18.52
C SER A 258 -14.86 -16.06 -17.31
N PRO A 259 -16.08 -16.57 -17.52
CA PRO A 259 -17.04 -16.81 -16.44
C PRO A 259 -16.54 -17.86 -15.44
#